data_AF-A0A847PVC5-F1
#
_entry.id   AF-A0A847PVC5-F1
#
_cell.length_a   1.000
_cell.length_b   1.000
_cell.length_c   1.000
_cell.angle_alpha   90.00
_cell.angle_beta   90.00
_cell.angle_gamma   90.00
#
_symmetry.space_group_name_H-M   'P 1'
#
loop_
_entity.id
_entity.type
_entity.pdbx_description
1 polymer ?
#
loop_
_entity_poly.entity_id
_entity_poly.type
_entity_poly.pdbx_seq_one_letter_code
_entity_poly.pdbx_strand_id
1 'polypeptide(L)'
;MEMEPSHFMKVEEIITLLDLSEDCTIAFVRCNEPILCDAIYKEIFERIHSRIHVYNIEMNEESTNLFQLLEEITKSNSYNSKLNENKKIAFFVFGLDCAVKKKNINGKSEALLLLNMMREKFLEIKHPILIWINSASLNLILEDAQDFFSWRTTVFEFDIKRELTSSPIFEFEDFDDLDKKGLEELVDYYKNLIIEFENNKLKDPYKFAYWNYNLGMIQLFMGYSKEAAKYLETAASISSMLDNRNLKESIYSNLGITYYQLGDLKKAIEYSGQALEIAKEVGNKKEEGFILKNFGVIHAQLGNIRKAIEYYEQALEILREIGDRRGEGADLGNLGNAYSDLGEPRKAIEYYEQALKISRKIGDRRGEGNHLGNLGNAYSHLGEPRKAIEFLKKSLAIGKAIEDPRIISFCKRKLEELEGSENYKTSKNPPASKTLFQAIVSKLKSKK
;
A
#
# COMPACT_ATOMS: atom_id res chain seq x y z
N MET A 1 19.67 0.73 -8.89
CA MET A 1 18.51 -0.10 -9.28
C MET A 1 19.06 -1.30 -9.98
N GLU A 2 19.08 -2.46 -9.33
CA GLU A 2 19.14 -3.71 -10.09
C GLU A 2 17.76 -3.91 -10.72
N MET A 3 17.74 -4.28 -11.99
CA MET A 3 16.51 -4.51 -12.74
C MET A 3 15.84 -5.80 -12.26
N GLU A 4 14.51 -5.88 -12.29
CA GLU A 4 13.81 -7.11 -11.89
C GLU A 4 14.13 -8.26 -12.88
N PRO A 5 14.10 -9.55 -12.46
CA PRO A 5 14.31 -10.71 -13.34
C PRO A 5 13.39 -10.73 -14.58
N SER A 6 12.19 -10.15 -14.48
CA SER A 6 11.26 -9.97 -15.61
C SER A 6 11.71 -8.89 -16.59
N HIS A 7 12.38 -7.84 -16.11
CA HIS A 7 13.07 -6.87 -16.95
C HIS A 7 14.35 -7.46 -17.54
N PHE A 8 15.04 -8.35 -16.82
CA PHE A 8 16.16 -9.11 -17.38
C PHE A 8 15.72 -9.96 -18.57
N MET A 9 14.58 -10.66 -18.54
CA MET A 9 14.06 -11.37 -19.72
C MET A 9 13.83 -10.44 -20.93
N LYS A 10 13.31 -9.22 -20.71
CA LYS A 10 13.10 -8.23 -21.78
C LYS A 10 14.38 -7.55 -22.24
N VAL A 11 15.33 -7.35 -21.33
CA VAL A 11 16.68 -6.86 -21.64
C VAL A 11 17.45 -7.94 -22.38
N GLU A 12 17.29 -9.23 -22.06
CA GLU A 12 17.84 -10.36 -22.81
C GLU A 12 17.21 -10.44 -24.20
N GLU A 13 15.92 -10.19 -24.37
CA GLU A 13 15.29 -10.08 -25.70
C GLU A 13 15.87 -8.89 -26.48
N ILE A 14 16.02 -7.72 -25.85
CA ILE A 14 16.65 -6.54 -26.45
C ILE A 14 18.12 -6.84 -26.78
N ILE A 15 18.88 -7.43 -25.87
CA ILE A 15 20.28 -7.81 -26.07
C ILE A 15 20.35 -8.82 -27.22
N THR A 16 19.52 -9.85 -27.24
CA THR A 16 19.45 -10.82 -28.34
C THR A 16 19.11 -10.14 -29.66
N LEU A 17 18.16 -9.20 -29.69
CA LEU A 17 17.84 -8.38 -30.86
C LEU A 17 19.02 -7.52 -31.32
N LEU A 18 19.75 -6.91 -30.38
CA LEU A 18 20.88 -6.03 -30.64
C LEU A 18 22.13 -6.83 -31.08
N ASP A 19 22.36 -7.99 -30.47
CA ASP A 19 23.48 -8.92 -30.71
C ASP A 19 23.28 -9.69 -32.04
N LEU A 20 22.04 -9.95 -32.45
CA LEU A 20 21.69 -10.48 -33.78
C LEU A 20 21.77 -9.45 -34.92
N SER A 21 22.00 -8.16 -34.62
CA SER A 21 21.96 -7.09 -35.62
C SER A 21 23.35 -6.53 -35.96
N GLU A 22 24.09 -7.24 -36.82
CA GLU A 22 25.38 -6.73 -37.34
C GLU A 22 25.23 -5.44 -38.18
N ASP A 23 23.99 -5.05 -38.54
CA ASP A 23 23.61 -3.98 -39.48
C ASP A 23 23.00 -2.71 -38.83
N CYS A 24 23.06 -2.58 -37.50
CA CYS A 24 22.43 -1.47 -36.75
C CYS A 24 23.43 -0.64 -35.94
N THR A 25 23.26 0.69 -35.94
CA THR A 25 23.89 1.59 -34.97
C THR A 25 22.89 2.02 -33.92
N ILE A 26 23.27 1.88 -32.65
CA ILE A 26 22.36 2.01 -31.52
C ILE A 26 22.64 3.33 -30.81
N ALA A 27 21.63 4.18 -30.71
CA ALA A 27 21.66 5.45 -30.01
C ALA A 27 20.69 5.42 -28.81
N PHE A 28 21.22 5.53 -27.60
CA PHE A 28 20.42 5.70 -26.39
C PHE A 28 20.12 7.18 -26.21
N VAL A 29 18.84 7.54 -26.16
CA VAL A 29 18.39 8.91 -25.96
C VAL A 29 17.71 9.03 -24.61
N ARG A 30 18.35 9.77 -23.70
CA ARG A 30 17.82 10.02 -22.36
C ARG A 30 17.05 11.32 -22.36
N CYS A 31 15.74 11.29 -22.07
CA CYS A 31 14.89 12.47 -21.97
C CYS A 31 14.60 12.75 -20.49
N ASN A 32 15.33 13.66 -19.86
CA ASN A 32 15.08 14.09 -18.46
C ASN A 32 15.03 12.95 -17.39
N GLU A 33 15.45 11.72 -17.67
CA GLU A 33 15.48 10.58 -16.71
C GLU A 33 16.88 9.90 -16.66
N PRO A 34 17.73 10.21 -15.67
CA PRO A 34 19.10 9.70 -15.63
C PRO A 34 19.21 8.26 -15.06
N ILE A 35 18.39 7.89 -14.08
CA ILE A 35 18.64 6.72 -13.21
C ILE A 35 18.34 5.37 -13.88
N LEU A 36 17.16 5.21 -14.49
CA LEU A 36 16.76 3.96 -15.13
C LEU A 36 17.65 3.65 -16.35
N CYS A 37 18.03 4.69 -17.08
CA CYS A 37 18.89 4.56 -18.23
C CYS A 37 20.32 4.18 -17.85
N ASP A 38 20.86 4.67 -16.72
CA ASP A 38 22.20 4.27 -16.26
C ASP A 38 22.27 2.79 -15.86
N ALA A 39 21.20 2.24 -15.28
CA ALA A 39 21.12 0.82 -14.94
C ALA A 39 21.07 -0.07 -16.21
N ILE A 40 20.18 0.28 -17.15
CA ILE A 40 20.05 -0.45 -18.43
C ILE A 40 21.33 -0.32 -19.27
N TYR A 41 21.90 0.88 -19.34
CA TYR A 41 23.13 1.14 -20.08
C TYR A 41 24.28 0.31 -19.52
N LYS A 42 24.45 0.26 -18.19
CA LYS A 42 25.53 -0.52 -17.58
C LYS A 42 25.41 -2.00 -17.92
N GLU A 43 24.19 -2.56 -17.84
CA GLU A 43 23.93 -3.97 -18.13
C GLU A 43 24.18 -4.33 -19.60
N ILE A 44 23.72 -3.48 -20.53
CA ILE A 44 23.90 -3.72 -21.97
C ILE A 44 25.36 -3.46 -22.39
N PHE A 45 25.99 -2.42 -21.84
CA PHE A 45 27.39 -2.07 -22.14
C PHE A 45 28.38 -3.14 -21.65
N GLU A 46 28.13 -3.75 -20.48
CA GLU A 46 28.94 -4.85 -19.95
C GLU A 46 28.84 -6.13 -20.80
N ARG A 47 27.82 -6.26 -21.67
CA ARG A 47 27.55 -7.48 -22.44
C ARG A 47 27.78 -7.33 -23.95
N ILE A 48 27.44 -6.20 -24.56
CA ILE A 48 27.54 -5.94 -26.02
C ILE A 48 28.68 -4.96 -26.31
N HIS A 49 29.92 -5.30 -25.95
CA HIS A 49 31.12 -4.43 -25.90
C HIS A 49 31.53 -3.67 -27.20
N SER A 50 30.67 -3.50 -28.20
CA SER A 50 30.91 -2.62 -29.34
C SER A 50 29.60 -2.12 -29.99
N ARG A 51 29.52 -0.80 -30.23
CA ARG A 51 28.55 -0.05 -31.10
C ARG A 51 27.37 0.70 -30.43
N ILE A 52 27.42 0.96 -29.13
CA ILE A 52 26.39 1.75 -28.43
C ILE A 52 26.88 3.18 -28.20
N HIS A 53 26.10 4.16 -28.68
CA HIS A 53 26.31 5.58 -28.40
C HIS A 53 25.22 6.10 -27.46
N VAL A 54 25.61 6.79 -26.39
CA VAL A 54 24.67 7.34 -25.39
C VAL A 54 24.60 8.85 -25.53
N TYR A 55 23.38 9.37 -25.59
CA TYR A 55 23.09 10.78 -25.72
C TYR A 55 22.12 11.23 -24.62
N ASN A 56 22.57 12.18 -23.81
CA ASN A 56 21.75 12.81 -22.79
C ASN A 56 21.08 14.04 -23.40
N ILE A 57 19.76 13.98 -23.53
CA ILE A 57 18.97 15.04 -24.16
C ILE A 57 18.05 15.64 -23.12
N GLU A 58 18.35 16.88 -22.74
CA GLU A 58 17.41 17.65 -21.95
C GLU A 58 16.26 18.08 -22.87
N MET A 59 15.03 17.69 -22.55
CA MET A 59 13.85 18.01 -23.37
C MET A 59 13.16 19.25 -22.79
N ASN A 60 13.64 20.43 -23.20
CA ASN A 60 13.08 21.74 -22.87
C ASN A 60 13.19 22.67 -24.12
N GLU A 61 12.45 23.78 -24.17
CA GLU A 61 12.43 24.68 -25.34
C GLU A 61 13.80 25.32 -25.68
N GLU A 62 14.70 25.41 -24.70
CA GLU A 62 16.02 26.04 -24.83
C GLU A 62 17.14 25.05 -25.20
N SER A 63 16.84 23.74 -25.21
CA SER A 63 17.84 22.69 -25.38
C SER A 63 18.24 22.51 -26.84
N THR A 64 19.52 22.75 -27.11
CA THR A 64 20.12 22.56 -28.44
C THR A 64 20.78 21.19 -28.62
N ASN A 65 20.80 20.34 -27.59
CA ASN A 65 21.58 19.09 -27.59
C ASN A 65 21.05 18.07 -28.61
N LEU A 66 19.73 17.99 -28.78
CA LEU A 66 19.11 17.14 -29.79
C LEU A 66 19.38 17.67 -31.21
N PHE A 67 19.34 18.98 -31.40
CA PHE A 67 19.71 19.61 -32.68
C PHE A 67 21.15 19.31 -33.05
N GLN A 68 22.07 19.45 -32.10
CA GLN A 68 23.49 19.17 -32.31
C GLN A 68 23.73 17.69 -32.66
N LEU A 69 23.06 16.76 -31.98
CA LEU A 69 23.11 15.33 -32.32
C LEU A 69 22.65 15.07 -33.76
N LEU A 70 21.49 15.60 -34.15
CA LEU A 70 20.99 15.40 -35.51
C LEU A 70 21.86 16.09 -36.55
N GLU A 71 22.46 17.25 -36.25
CA GLU A 71 23.43 17.91 -37.11
C GLU A 71 24.73 17.10 -37.26
N GLU A 72 25.23 16.50 -36.19
CA GLU A 72 26.39 15.61 -36.25
C GLU A 72 26.11 14.37 -37.10
N ILE A 73 24.91 13.79 -36.99
CA ILE A 73 24.45 12.66 -37.81
C ILE A 73 24.29 13.05 -39.28
N THR A 74 23.77 14.25 -39.56
CA THR A 74 23.46 14.69 -40.94
C THR A 74 24.65 15.30 -41.68
N LYS A 75 25.58 15.98 -40.98
CA LYS A 75 26.68 16.75 -41.60
C LYS A 75 28.04 16.03 -41.60
N SER A 76 28.29 15.09 -40.70
CA SER A 76 29.67 14.62 -40.51
C SER A 76 30.06 13.44 -41.43
N ASN A 77 31.00 13.70 -42.34
CA ASN A 77 31.66 12.65 -43.14
C ASN A 77 32.46 11.65 -42.28
N SER A 78 32.84 12.05 -41.06
CA SER A 78 33.56 11.22 -40.07
C SER A 78 32.67 10.19 -39.36
N TYR A 79 31.36 10.43 -39.26
CA TYR A 79 30.41 9.52 -38.61
C TYR A 79 29.87 8.54 -39.66
N ASN A 80 29.67 9.02 -40.91
CA ASN A 80 29.39 8.19 -42.08
C ASN A 80 30.48 7.13 -42.37
N SER A 81 31.74 7.35 -42.01
CA SER A 81 32.80 6.34 -42.18
C SER A 81 32.84 5.26 -41.10
N LYS A 82 32.12 5.45 -39.98
CA LYS A 82 31.96 4.45 -38.90
C LYS A 82 30.67 3.63 -39.03
N LEU A 83 29.68 4.14 -39.76
CA LEU A 83 28.47 3.45 -40.16
C LEU A 83 28.76 2.64 -41.43
N ASN A 84 28.96 1.32 -41.32
CA ASN A 84 29.11 0.46 -42.50
C ASN A 84 27.86 0.55 -43.41
N GLU A 85 28.06 0.25 -44.71
CA GLU A 85 27.11 0.50 -45.82
C GLU A 85 25.70 -0.13 -45.70
N ASN A 86 25.38 -0.87 -44.63
CA ASN A 86 24.04 -1.39 -44.34
C ASN A 86 23.68 -1.32 -42.83
N LYS A 87 22.53 -0.81 -42.36
CA LYS A 87 21.54 0.09 -43.00
C LYS A 87 20.48 0.69 -42.05
N LYS A 88 20.61 0.69 -40.71
CA LYS A 88 19.56 1.28 -39.82
C LYS A 88 20.15 1.96 -38.57
N ILE A 89 19.50 3.04 -38.11
CA ILE A 89 19.79 3.70 -36.82
C ILE A 89 18.65 3.37 -35.86
N ALA A 90 18.95 2.76 -34.72
CA ALA A 90 17.98 2.45 -33.68
C ALA A 90 18.11 3.43 -32.51
N PHE A 91 17.10 4.27 -32.31
CA PHE A 91 16.98 5.13 -31.13
C PHE A 91 16.19 4.42 -30.04
N PHE A 92 16.81 4.23 -28.89
CA PHE A 92 16.10 3.79 -27.67
C PHE A 92 15.84 5.01 -26.80
N VAL A 93 14.57 5.41 -26.71
CA VAL A 93 14.17 6.65 -26.05
C VAL A 93 13.58 6.34 -24.67
N PHE A 94 14.16 6.93 -23.63
CA PHE A 94 13.74 6.75 -22.23
C PHE A 94 13.34 8.09 -21.58
N GLY A 95 12.42 8.07 -20.62
CA GLY A 95 11.99 9.24 -19.83
C GLY A 95 11.10 10.26 -20.56
N LEU A 96 10.65 9.95 -21.78
CA LEU A 96 9.91 10.89 -22.61
C LEU A 96 8.51 11.19 -22.07
N ASP A 97 7.84 10.25 -21.41
CA ASP A 97 6.57 10.45 -20.70
C ASP A 97 6.67 11.51 -19.60
N CYS A 98 7.77 11.51 -18.83
CA CYS A 98 8.04 12.49 -17.80
C CYS A 98 8.28 13.88 -18.39
N ALA A 99 9.01 13.95 -19.52
CA ALA A 99 9.22 15.20 -20.25
C ALA A 99 7.92 15.73 -20.87
N VAL A 100 7.07 14.86 -21.43
CA VAL A 100 5.80 15.25 -22.08
C VAL A 100 4.77 15.76 -21.06
N LYS A 101 4.71 15.17 -19.86
CA LYS A 101 3.82 15.61 -18.77
C LYS A 101 4.15 17.01 -18.25
N LYS A 102 5.40 17.45 -18.34
CA LYS A 102 5.79 18.80 -17.92
C LYS A 102 5.21 19.82 -18.90
N LYS A 103 4.26 20.62 -18.44
CA LYS A 103 3.65 21.69 -19.23
C LYS A 103 4.29 23.04 -18.87
N ASN A 104 4.49 23.90 -19.85
CA ASN A 104 4.95 25.27 -19.67
C ASN A 104 3.83 26.16 -19.10
N ILE A 105 4.14 27.45 -18.90
CA ILE A 105 3.20 28.45 -18.34
C ILE A 105 1.91 28.56 -19.17
N ASN A 106 1.96 28.21 -20.46
CA ASN A 106 0.81 28.22 -21.38
C ASN A 106 0.08 26.87 -21.45
N GLY A 107 0.40 25.92 -20.58
CA GLY A 107 -0.22 24.59 -20.54
C GLY A 107 0.21 23.65 -21.67
N LYS A 108 1.21 24.02 -22.48
CA LYS A 108 1.73 23.19 -23.58
C LYS A 108 2.94 22.39 -23.15
N SER A 109 3.11 21.19 -23.69
CA SER A 109 4.29 20.37 -23.41
C SER A 109 5.50 20.90 -24.19
N GLU A 110 6.56 21.28 -23.47
CA GLU A 110 7.82 21.74 -24.07
C GLU A 110 8.50 20.62 -24.86
N ALA A 111 8.43 19.39 -24.35
CA ALA A 111 8.98 18.21 -25.02
C ALA A 111 8.29 17.94 -26.38
N LEU A 112 6.96 18.06 -26.44
CA LEU A 112 6.23 17.92 -27.71
C LEU A 112 6.51 19.07 -28.67
N LEU A 113 6.69 20.29 -28.17
CA LEU A 113 7.07 21.43 -29.01
C LEU A 113 8.46 21.21 -29.62
N LEU A 114 9.44 20.80 -28.81
CA LEU A 114 10.78 20.48 -29.25
C LEU A 114 10.74 19.35 -30.30
N LEU A 115 10.05 18.24 -30.01
CA LEU A 115 9.90 17.13 -30.95
C LEU A 115 9.26 17.56 -32.28
N ASN A 116 8.24 18.43 -32.25
CA ASN A 116 7.64 19.00 -33.45
C ASN A 116 8.60 19.90 -34.22
N MET A 117 9.40 20.73 -33.55
CA MET A 117 10.44 21.55 -34.19
C MET A 117 11.55 20.69 -34.81
N MET A 118 11.86 19.55 -34.18
CA MET A 118 12.82 18.58 -34.67
C MET A 118 12.32 17.77 -35.85
N ARG A 119 11.02 17.86 -36.19
CA ARG A 119 10.39 17.01 -37.19
C ARG A 119 11.19 17.00 -38.49
N GLU A 120 11.27 18.14 -39.17
CA GLU A 120 11.95 18.25 -40.47
C GLU A 120 13.40 17.73 -40.48
N LYS A 121 14.11 17.78 -39.35
CA LYS A 121 15.50 17.30 -39.24
C LYS A 121 15.64 15.78 -39.24
N PHE A 122 14.66 15.03 -38.72
CA PHE A 122 14.69 13.56 -38.81
C PHE A 122 14.51 13.08 -40.26
N LEU A 123 13.80 13.82 -41.11
CA LEU A 123 13.65 13.49 -42.54
C LEU A 123 14.93 13.67 -43.34
N GLU A 124 15.87 14.50 -42.86
CA GLU A 124 17.17 14.71 -43.50
C GLU A 124 18.11 13.52 -43.33
N ILE A 125 17.82 12.59 -42.40
CA ILE A 125 18.62 11.39 -42.15
C ILE A 125 18.40 10.38 -43.28
N LYS A 126 19.47 10.04 -43.99
CA LYS A 126 19.43 9.14 -45.16
C LYS A 126 19.24 7.66 -44.81
N HIS A 127 19.50 7.26 -43.57
CA HIS A 127 19.39 5.89 -43.10
C HIS A 127 18.01 5.62 -42.46
N PRO A 128 17.38 4.45 -42.69
CA PRO A 128 16.18 4.04 -41.99
C PRO A 128 16.32 4.16 -40.47
N ILE A 129 15.33 4.81 -39.84
CA ILE A 129 15.31 5.02 -38.40
C ILE A 129 14.31 4.08 -37.76
N LEU A 130 14.78 3.34 -36.76
CA LEU A 130 13.97 2.57 -35.84
C LEU A 130 13.86 3.36 -34.54
N ILE A 131 12.64 3.65 -34.08
CA ILE A 131 12.44 4.29 -32.79
C ILE A 131 11.84 3.26 -31.86
N TRP A 132 12.59 2.91 -30.84
CA TRP A 132 12.12 2.12 -29.73
C TRP A 132 11.66 3.11 -28.66
N ILE A 133 10.38 3.05 -28.31
CA ILE A 133 9.76 3.90 -27.28
C ILE A 133 8.81 3.07 -26.40
N ASN A 134 8.70 3.42 -25.11
CA ASN A 134 7.77 2.74 -24.21
C ASN A 134 6.31 3.18 -24.43
N SER A 135 5.39 2.25 -24.17
CA SER A 135 3.93 2.40 -24.40
C SER A 135 3.33 3.65 -23.76
N ALA A 136 3.74 3.99 -22.54
CA ALA A 136 3.24 5.17 -21.84
C ALA A 136 3.64 6.48 -22.54
N SER A 137 4.89 6.58 -23.00
CA SER A 137 5.33 7.75 -23.78
C SER A 137 4.65 7.79 -25.14
N LEU A 138 4.50 6.63 -25.80
CA LEU A 138 3.83 6.52 -27.10
C LEU A 138 2.36 6.98 -27.02
N ASN A 139 1.60 6.52 -26.02
CA ASN A 139 0.21 6.91 -25.81
C ASN A 139 0.06 8.42 -25.54
N LEU A 140 0.90 8.99 -24.68
CA LEU A 140 0.87 10.44 -24.39
C LEU A 140 1.20 11.29 -25.62
N ILE A 141 2.15 10.85 -26.44
CA ILE A 141 2.47 11.53 -27.71
C ILE A 141 1.31 11.38 -28.69
N LEU A 142 0.70 10.20 -28.79
CA LEU A 142 -0.44 9.99 -29.70
C LEU A 142 -1.69 10.75 -29.24
N GLU A 143 -1.89 11.01 -27.96
CA GLU A 143 -2.99 11.86 -27.48
C GLU A 143 -2.83 13.32 -27.91
N ASP A 144 -1.63 13.89 -27.69
CA ASP A 144 -1.36 15.32 -27.92
C ASP A 144 -0.83 15.64 -29.34
N ALA A 145 -0.32 14.63 -30.06
CA ALA A 145 0.34 14.74 -31.36
C ALA A 145 0.16 13.46 -32.21
N GLN A 146 -1.09 13.15 -32.58
CA GLN A 146 -1.50 11.95 -33.33
C GLN A 146 -0.67 11.67 -34.60
N ASP A 147 -0.22 12.71 -35.30
CA ASP A 147 0.53 12.58 -36.56
C ASP A 147 2.04 12.45 -36.36
N PHE A 148 2.52 12.42 -35.11
CA PHE A 148 3.96 12.50 -34.81
C PHE A 148 4.76 11.30 -35.32
N PHE A 149 4.15 10.12 -35.56
CA PHE A 149 4.86 8.92 -36.04
C PHE A 149 4.45 8.49 -37.47
N SER A 150 3.68 9.32 -38.18
CA SER A 150 3.11 9.00 -39.50
C SER A 150 4.11 9.02 -40.68
N TRP A 151 5.41 8.97 -40.44
CA TRP A 151 6.45 9.44 -41.37
C TRP A 151 7.73 8.61 -41.26
N ARG A 152 7.97 7.72 -42.23
CA ARG A 152 9.22 6.95 -42.51
C ARG A 152 10.00 6.29 -41.35
N THR A 153 9.46 6.26 -40.14
CA THR A 153 10.06 5.60 -38.98
C THR A 153 9.27 4.35 -38.65
N THR A 154 9.94 3.21 -38.52
CA THR A 154 9.32 2.05 -37.88
C THR A 154 9.45 2.24 -36.38
N VAL A 155 8.33 2.56 -35.73
CA VAL A 155 8.26 2.66 -34.27
C VAL A 155 8.03 1.27 -33.73
N PHE A 156 8.96 0.79 -32.94
CA PHE A 156 8.80 -0.41 -32.15
C PHE A 156 8.40 0.02 -30.75
N GLU A 157 7.22 -0.41 -30.35
CA GLU A 157 6.80 -0.32 -28.97
C GLU A 157 7.61 -1.35 -28.19
N PHE A 158 8.40 -0.89 -27.23
CA PHE A 158 8.99 -1.79 -26.26
C PHE A 158 8.33 -1.52 -24.93
N ASP A 159 7.52 -2.47 -24.52
CA ASP A 159 6.97 -2.42 -23.20
C ASP A 159 8.04 -2.96 -22.25
N ILE A 160 8.98 -2.11 -21.80
CA ILE A 160 9.44 -2.29 -20.42
C ILE A 160 8.18 -2.04 -19.63
N LYS A 161 7.43 -3.11 -19.37
CA LYS A 161 6.49 -3.13 -18.27
C LYS A 161 7.34 -2.83 -17.04
N ARG A 162 7.52 -1.54 -16.73
CA ARG A 162 7.03 -1.09 -15.44
C ARG A 162 5.60 -1.58 -15.47
N GLU A 163 5.37 -2.72 -14.84
CA GLU A 163 4.19 -2.74 -14.03
C GLU A 163 4.27 -1.40 -13.29
N LEU A 164 3.36 -0.50 -13.62
CA LEU A 164 2.90 0.47 -12.65
C LEU A 164 2.31 -0.38 -11.53
N THR A 165 3.19 -1.06 -10.78
CA THR A 165 2.98 -1.24 -9.37
C THR A 165 2.86 0.20 -8.91
N SER A 166 1.61 0.56 -8.61
CA SER A 166 1.28 1.69 -7.77
C SER A 166 2.29 1.70 -6.61
N SER A 167 3.31 2.56 -6.71
CA SER A 167 4.52 2.48 -5.88
C SER A 167 5.29 1.14 -6.05
N PRO A 168 6.56 1.03 -5.65
CA PRO A 168 6.99 -0.24 -5.09
C PRO A 168 6.18 -0.41 -3.78
N ILE A 169 4.92 -0.80 -3.89
CA ILE A 169 4.47 -1.90 -3.06
C ILE A 169 5.33 -3.03 -3.61
N PHE A 170 6.45 -3.28 -2.94
CA PHE A 170 6.94 -4.65 -2.92
C PHE A 170 5.70 -5.47 -2.59
N GLU A 171 5.17 -6.22 -3.56
CA GLU A 171 4.03 -7.07 -3.31
C GLU A 171 4.41 -7.91 -2.10
N PHE A 172 3.73 -7.61 -1.00
CA PHE A 172 3.52 -8.55 0.08
C PHE A 172 3.17 -9.85 -0.65
N GLU A 173 4.05 -10.85 -0.57
CA GLU A 173 3.64 -12.21 -0.92
C GLU A 173 2.38 -12.44 -0.08
N ASP A 174 1.23 -12.60 -0.73
CA ASP A 174 -0.04 -12.72 -0.04
C ASP A 174 -0.01 -14.03 0.76
N PHE A 175 0.45 -13.95 2.01
CA PHE A 175 0.62 -15.12 2.87
C PHE A 175 -0.72 -15.67 3.37
N ASP A 176 -1.83 -14.98 3.05
CA ASP A 176 -3.19 -15.30 3.46
C ASP A 176 -3.63 -16.70 2.98
N ASP A 177 -3.08 -17.20 1.87
CA ASP A 177 -3.38 -18.52 1.31
C ASP A 177 -2.39 -19.62 1.75
N LEU A 178 -1.34 -19.28 2.49
CA LEU A 178 -0.34 -20.25 2.93
C LEU A 178 -0.77 -20.98 4.19
N ASP A 179 -0.59 -22.30 4.18
CA ASP A 179 -0.69 -23.09 5.38
C ASP A 179 0.51 -22.84 6.31
N LYS A 180 0.46 -23.39 7.52
CA LYS A 180 1.52 -23.21 8.52
C LYS A 180 2.90 -23.63 7.97
N LYS A 181 2.96 -24.65 7.13
CA LYS A 181 4.20 -25.19 6.58
C LYS A 181 4.79 -24.23 5.54
N GLY A 182 3.95 -23.64 4.69
CA GLY A 182 4.37 -22.58 3.76
C GLY A 182 4.94 -21.35 4.47
N LEU A 183 4.32 -20.94 5.59
CA LEU A 183 4.84 -19.84 6.41
C LEU A 183 6.20 -20.18 7.05
N GLU A 184 6.37 -21.40 7.56
CA GLU A 184 7.64 -21.87 8.13
C GLU A 184 8.76 -21.92 7.07
N GLU A 185 8.46 -22.38 5.86
CA GLU A 185 9.42 -22.41 4.73
C GLU A 185 9.88 -21.00 4.31
N LEU A 186 8.97 -20.03 4.27
CA LEU A 186 9.31 -18.63 3.99
C LEU A 186 10.17 -18.00 5.09
N VAL A 187 9.88 -18.32 6.35
CA VAL A 187 10.72 -17.88 7.47
C VAL A 187 12.16 -18.35 7.28
N ASP A 188 12.35 -19.62 6.90
CA ASP A 188 13.67 -20.18 6.67
C ASP A 188 14.35 -19.57 5.44
N TYR A 189 13.60 -19.32 4.36
CA TYR A 189 14.08 -18.63 3.17
C TYR A 189 14.65 -17.24 3.50
N TYR A 190 13.87 -16.36 4.14
CA TYR A 190 14.33 -15.01 4.46
C TYR A 190 15.46 -15.01 5.51
N LYS A 191 15.46 -15.94 6.47
CA LYS A 191 16.58 -16.10 7.40
C LYS A 191 17.88 -16.45 6.68
N ASN A 192 17.83 -17.37 5.72
CA ASN A 192 19.02 -17.75 4.95
C ASN A 192 19.56 -16.57 4.13
N LEU A 193 18.70 -15.77 3.49
CA LEU A 193 19.11 -14.55 2.78
C LEU A 193 19.78 -13.52 3.71
N ILE A 194 19.24 -13.33 4.92
CA ILE A 194 19.82 -12.45 5.94
C ILE A 194 21.20 -12.97 6.38
N ILE A 195 21.33 -14.27 6.63
CA ILE A 195 22.61 -14.91 7.01
C ILE A 195 23.63 -14.80 5.87
N GLU A 196 23.23 -15.02 4.62
CA GLU A 196 24.10 -14.85 3.45
C GLU A 196 24.58 -13.41 3.29
N PHE A 197 23.71 -12.43 3.54
CA PHE A 197 24.06 -11.01 3.55
C PHE A 197 25.09 -10.67 4.64
N GLU A 198 24.89 -11.19 5.86
CA GLU A 198 25.81 -10.95 6.98
C GLU A 198 27.18 -11.61 6.75
N ASN A 199 27.22 -12.76 6.05
CA ASN A 199 28.43 -13.54 5.82
C ASN A 199 29.19 -13.20 4.52
N ASN A 200 28.54 -12.61 3.51
CA ASN A 200 29.12 -12.39 2.17
C ASN A 200 28.86 -10.98 1.61
N LYS A 201 29.68 -10.58 0.62
CA LYS A 201 29.82 -9.25 -0.04
C LYS A 201 28.55 -8.58 -0.63
N LEU A 202 27.33 -8.99 -0.29
CA LEU A 202 26.13 -8.23 -0.64
C LEU A 202 26.17 -6.88 0.09
N LYS A 203 26.09 -5.78 -0.68
CA LYS A 203 26.17 -4.41 -0.17
C LYS A 203 24.90 -3.61 -0.44
N ASP A 204 23.78 -4.29 -0.67
CA ASP A 204 22.51 -3.62 -0.93
C ASP A 204 21.70 -3.48 0.38
N PRO A 205 21.81 -2.34 1.08
CA PRO A 205 21.04 -2.10 2.30
C PRO A 205 19.53 -2.11 2.05
N TYR A 206 19.07 -1.88 0.82
CA TYR A 206 17.66 -1.91 0.50
C TYR A 206 17.10 -3.34 0.56
N LYS A 207 17.78 -4.30 -0.07
CA LYS A 207 17.41 -5.73 0.02
C LYS A 207 17.46 -6.24 1.45
N PHE A 208 18.48 -5.83 2.21
CA PHE A 208 18.61 -6.24 3.60
C PHE A 208 17.47 -5.69 4.48
N ALA A 209 17.09 -4.43 4.31
CA ALA A 209 15.92 -3.85 4.98
C ALA A 209 14.62 -4.56 4.59
N TYR A 210 14.48 -4.87 3.30
CA TYR A 210 13.30 -5.55 2.76
C TYR A 210 13.12 -6.98 3.30
N TRP A 211 14.18 -7.78 3.32
CA TRP A 211 14.11 -9.15 3.88
C TRP A 211 13.81 -9.15 5.37
N ASN A 212 14.38 -8.19 6.12
CA ASN A 212 14.03 -8.00 7.53
C ASN A 212 12.57 -7.56 7.70
N TYR A 213 12.07 -6.68 6.83
CA TYR A 213 10.66 -6.29 6.83
C TYR A 213 9.74 -7.49 6.59
N ASN A 214 9.95 -8.26 5.52
CA ASN A 214 9.12 -9.43 5.19
C ASN A 214 9.18 -10.50 6.28
N LEU A 215 10.37 -10.80 6.80
CA LEU A 215 10.50 -11.74 7.91
C LEU A 215 9.77 -11.23 9.15
N GLY A 216 9.87 -9.94 9.46
CA GLY A 216 9.10 -9.30 10.52
C GLY A 216 7.59 -9.44 10.35
N MET A 217 7.09 -9.24 9.13
CA MET A 217 5.68 -9.39 8.77
C MET A 217 5.18 -10.83 8.93
N ILE A 218 5.93 -11.81 8.43
CA ILE A 218 5.57 -13.23 8.55
C ILE A 218 5.51 -13.63 10.03
N GLN A 219 6.50 -13.21 10.83
CA GLN A 219 6.50 -13.45 12.28
C GLN A 219 5.28 -12.80 12.96
N LEU A 220 4.92 -11.58 12.56
CA LEU A 220 3.74 -10.88 13.08
C LEU A 220 2.45 -11.62 12.73
N PHE A 221 2.32 -12.10 11.49
CA PHE A 221 1.19 -12.89 11.02
C PHE A 221 1.04 -14.23 11.79
N MET A 222 2.17 -14.89 12.07
CA MET A 222 2.21 -16.11 12.88
C MET A 222 1.98 -15.86 14.38
N GLY A 223 1.88 -14.60 14.84
CA GLY A 223 1.65 -14.24 16.23
C GLY A 223 2.91 -14.14 17.09
N TYR A 224 4.09 -14.14 16.49
CA TYR A 224 5.39 -14.02 17.16
C TYR A 224 5.84 -12.56 17.23
N SER A 225 5.09 -11.73 17.98
CA SER A 225 5.29 -10.27 17.99
C SER A 225 6.67 -9.83 18.51
N LYS A 226 7.34 -10.63 19.35
CA LYS A 226 8.70 -10.31 19.85
C LYS A 226 9.74 -10.49 18.74
N GLU A 227 9.64 -11.58 18.01
CA GLU A 227 10.48 -11.91 16.86
C GLU A 227 10.24 -10.90 15.73
N ALA A 228 8.97 -10.56 15.47
CA ALA A 228 8.58 -9.53 14.52
C ALA A 228 9.25 -8.19 14.84
N ALA A 229 9.19 -7.74 16.10
CA ALA A 229 9.81 -6.48 16.52
C ALA A 229 11.31 -6.44 16.22
N LYS A 230 12.04 -7.54 16.47
CA LYS A 230 13.49 -7.61 16.20
C LYS A 230 13.80 -7.33 14.73
N TYR A 231 13.10 -7.99 13.81
CA TYR A 231 13.35 -7.83 12.37
C TYR A 231 12.85 -6.48 11.85
N LEU A 232 11.67 -6.04 12.29
CA LEU A 232 11.13 -4.73 11.89
C LEU A 232 11.97 -3.56 12.41
N GLU A 233 12.53 -3.62 13.62
CA GLU A 233 13.44 -2.59 14.13
C GLU A 233 14.76 -2.57 13.34
N THR A 234 15.25 -3.74 12.93
CA THR A 234 16.41 -3.84 12.05
C THR A 234 16.11 -3.17 10.70
N ALA A 235 14.97 -3.49 10.09
CA ALA A 235 14.50 -2.86 8.86
C ALA A 235 14.32 -1.33 9.01
N ALA A 236 13.80 -0.86 10.14
CA ALA A 236 13.64 0.57 10.45
C ALA A 236 15.01 1.28 10.54
N SER A 237 15.97 0.68 11.23
CA SER A 237 17.32 1.21 11.36
C SER A 237 18.00 1.39 10.01
N ILE A 238 17.92 0.38 9.14
CA ILE A 238 18.52 0.44 7.80
C ILE A 238 17.76 1.40 6.90
N SER A 239 16.43 1.29 6.87
CA SER A 239 15.59 2.15 6.02
C SER A 239 15.76 3.62 6.36
N SER A 240 16.03 3.99 7.63
CA SER A 240 16.33 5.37 8.03
C SER A 240 17.43 6.03 7.18
N MET A 241 18.42 5.24 6.72
CA MET A 241 19.54 5.66 5.88
C MET A 241 19.22 5.67 4.38
N LEU A 242 18.04 5.19 3.99
CA LEU A 242 17.58 5.09 2.60
C LEU A 242 16.56 6.19 2.28
N ASP A 243 16.60 6.71 1.05
CA ASP A 243 15.59 7.64 0.54
C ASP A 243 14.38 6.88 -0.05
N ASN A 244 13.74 6.05 0.77
CA ASN A 244 12.51 5.34 0.39
C ASN A 244 11.44 5.55 1.46
N ARG A 245 10.56 6.52 1.21
CA ARG A 245 9.50 6.91 2.14
C ARG A 245 8.40 5.85 2.28
N ASN A 246 8.03 5.19 1.18
CA ASN A 246 7.00 4.16 1.20
C ASN A 246 7.40 2.95 2.07
N LEU A 247 8.65 2.47 1.90
CA LEU A 247 9.15 1.37 2.73
C LEU A 247 9.23 1.77 4.21
N LYS A 248 9.68 3.01 4.51
CA LYS A 248 9.69 3.54 5.89
C LYS A 248 8.29 3.58 6.49
N GLU A 249 7.31 4.09 5.76
CA GLU A 249 5.91 4.16 6.18
C GLU A 249 5.39 2.77 6.57
N SER A 250 5.57 1.77 5.71
CA SER A 250 5.08 0.42 5.99
C SER A 250 5.82 -0.24 7.16
N ILE A 251 7.13 -0.04 7.30
CA ILE A 251 7.89 -0.54 8.45
C ILE A 251 7.38 0.09 9.75
N TYR A 252 7.22 1.42 9.79
CA TYR A 252 6.76 2.12 11.00
C TYR A 252 5.31 1.79 11.35
N SER A 253 4.43 1.66 10.35
CA SER A 253 3.04 1.25 10.59
C SER A 253 2.98 -0.13 11.26
N ASN A 254 3.76 -1.09 10.75
CA ASN A 254 3.81 -2.44 11.30
C ASN A 254 4.54 -2.53 12.65
N LEU A 255 5.54 -1.68 12.91
CA LEU A 255 6.11 -1.54 14.25
C LEU A 255 5.08 -1.00 15.24
N GLY A 256 4.23 -0.06 14.82
CA GLY A 256 3.09 0.43 15.60
C GLY A 256 2.16 -0.71 16.04
N ILE A 257 1.76 -1.57 15.10
CA ILE A 257 0.92 -2.75 15.37
C ILE A 257 1.66 -3.75 16.28
N THR A 258 2.93 -4.02 15.98
CA THR A 258 3.73 -4.99 16.74
C THR A 258 3.86 -4.57 18.20
N TYR A 259 4.16 -3.30 18.45
CA TYR A 259 4.28 -2.78 19.81
C TYR A 259 2.94 -2.68 20.55
N TYR A 260 1.85 -2.45 19.81
CA TYR A 260 0.51 -2.58 20.38
C TYR A 260 0.24 -4.02 20.87
N GLN A 261 0.57 -5.04 20.07
CA GLN A 261 0.42 -6.45 20.48
C GLN A 261 1.33 -6.83 21.66
N LEU A 262 2.51 -6.23 21.76
CA LEU A 262 3.42 -6.39 22.90
C LEU A 262 2.97 -5.66 24.17
N GLY A 263 1.95 -4.78 24.07
CA GLY A 263 1.45 -3.96 25.17
C GLY A 263 2.30 -2.71 25.47
N ASP A 264 3.32 -2.42 24.67
CA ASP A 264 4.07 -1.15 24.77
C ASP A 264 3.34 -0.07 23.96
N LEU A 265 2.27 0.45 24.57
CA LEU A 265 1.41 1.45 23.94
C LEU A 265 2.15 2.77 23.65
N LYS A 266 3.25 3.06 24.36
CA LYS A 266 4.06 4.26 24.13
C LYS A 266 4.82 4.13 22.80
N LYS A 267 5.53 3.02 22.60
CA LYS A 267 6.21 2.75 21.32
C LYS A 267 5.22 2.59 20.17
N ALA A 268 4.07 2.00 20.42
CA ALA A 268 3.01 1.88 19.40
C ALA A 268 2.58 3.27 18.87
N ILE A 269 2.38 4.24 19.76
CA ILE A 269 2.04 5.63 19.42
C ILE A 269 3.18 6.31 18.66
N GLU A 270 4.43 6.12 19.10
CA GLU A 270 5.61 6.73 18.48
C GLU A 270 5.78 6.30 17.03
N TYR A 271 5.81 4.98 16.77
CA TYR A 271 5.96 4.46 15.41
C TYR A 271 4.74 4.74 14.53
N SER A 272 3.52 4.62 15.07
CA SER A 272 2.32 5.01 14.33
C SER A 272 2.33 6.50 13.95
N GLY A 273 2.92 7.36 14.80
CA GLY A 273 3.06 8.79 14.53
C GLY A 273 4.00 9.08 13.38
N GLN A 274 5.16 8.41 13.36
CA GLN A 274 6.12 8.48 12.26
C GLN A 274 5.51 7.98 10.95
N ALA A 275 4.78 6.85 10.99
CA ALA A 275 4.09 6.32 9.83
C ALA A 275 3.02 7.30 9.30
N LEU A 276 2.26 7.95 10.19
CA LEU A 276 1.21 8.90 9.81
C LEU A 276 1.77 10.14 9.12
N GLU A 277 2.89 10.67 9.60
CA GLU A 277 3.58 11.80 8.99
C GLU A 277 3.98 11.47 7.56
N ILE A 278 4.63 10.31 7.36
CA ILE A 278 5.05 9.88 6.03
C ILE A 278 3.85 9.59 5.12
N ALA A 279 2.80 8.93 5.61
CA ALA A 279 1.59 8.64 4.85
C ALA A 279 0.95 9.93 4.30
N LYS A 280 0.94 11.01 5.09
CA LYS A 280 0.48 12.33 4.66
C LYS A 280 1.38 12.96 3.62
N GLU A 281 2.71 12.87 3.80
CA GLU A 281 3.68 13.41 2.83
C GLU A 281 3.57 12.75 1.46
N VAL A 282 3.41 11.42 1.42
CA VAL A 282 3.34 10.66 0.16
C VAL A 282 1.92 10.59 -0.41
N GLY A 283 0.92 11.13 0.30
CA GLY A 283 -0.48 11.12 -0.12
C GLY A 283 -1.16 9.75 -0.03
N ASN A 284 -0.67 8.83 0.79
CA ASN A 284 -1.26 7.50 0.99
C ASN A 284 -2.48 7.58 1.93
N LYS A 285 -3.63 7.99 1.38
CA LYS A 285 -4.89 8.12 2.13
C LYS A 285 -5.37 6.83 2.77
N LYS A 286 -5.16 5.68 2.11
CA LYS A 286 -5.55 4.38 2.67
C LYS A 286 -4.81 4.10 3.98
N GLU A 287 -3.49 4.30 3.97
CA GLU A 287 -2.69 4.09 5.17
C GLU A 287 -2.94 5.17 6.23
N GLU A 288 -3.13 6.42 5.83
CA GLU A 288 -3.50 7.51 6.75
C GLU A 288 -4.74 7.13 7.58
N GLY A 289 -5.82 6.68 6.92
CA GLY A 289 -7.04 6.22 7.59
C GLY A 289 -6.81 4.99 8.47
N PHE A 290 -6.00 4.04 8.01
CA PHE A 290 -5.65 2.84 8.79
C PHE A 290 -4.91 3.17 10.09
N ILE A 291 -3.91 4.04 10.01
CA ILE A 291 -3.10 4.48 11.17
C ILE A 291 -3.96 5.28 12.16
N LEU A 292 -4.81 6.18 11.67
CA LEU A 292 -5.74 6.94 12.52
C LEU A 292 -6.69 6.02 13.29
N LYS A 293 -7.25 5.01 12.63
CA LYS A 293 -8.04 3.97 13.32
C LYS A 293 -7.22 3.27 14.41
N ASN A 294 -5.96 2.92 14.13
CA ASN A 294 -5.10 2.28 15.13
C ASN A 294 -4.82 3.20 16.33
N PHE A 295 -4.62 4.50 16.11
CA PHE A 295 -4.56 5.49 17.19
C PHE A 295 -5.84 5.48 18.04
N GLY A 296 -7.00 5.40 17.39
CA GLY A 296 -8.27 5.25 18.07
C GLY A 296 -8.28 4.04 19.01
N VAL A 297 -7.86 2.87 18.52
CA VAL A 297 -7.78 1.63 19.30
C VAL A 297 -6.81 1.77 20.48
N ILE A 298 -5.60 2.29 20.24
CA ILE A 298 -4.60 2.48 21.30
C ILE A 298 -5.12 3.43 22.39
N HIS A 299 -5.74 4.55 22.00
CA HIS A 299 -6.28 5.52 22.95
C HIS A 299 -7.48 4.97 23.72
N ALA A 300 -8.32 4.14 23.09
CA ALA A 300 -9.41 3.45 23.78
C ALA A 300 -8.86 2.50 24.86
N GLN A 301 -7.81 1.73 24.55
CA GLN A 301 -7.16 0.85 25.52
C GLN A 301 -6.50 1.60 26.68
N LEU A 302 -5.98 2.82 26.43
CA LEU A 302 -5.48 3.72 27.48
C LEU A 302 -6.58 4.36 28.32
N GLY A 303 -7.86 4.14 28.02
CA GLY A 303 -9.01 4.78 28.68
C GLY A 303 -9.26 6.22 28.21
N ASN A 304 -8.55 6.70 27.20
CA ASN A 304 -8.71 8.03 26.62
C ASN A 304 -9.82 8.03 25.56
N ILE A 305 -11.04 7.64 25.96
CA ILE A 305 -12.14 7.33 25.03
C ILE A 305 -12.51 8.52 24.13
N ARG A 306 -12.49 9.76 24.66
CA ARG A 306 -12.77 10.97 23.85
C ARG A 306 -11.75 11.16 22.73
N LYS A 307 -10.47 10.93 23.03
CA LYS A 307 -9.40 11.02 22.03
C LYS A 307 -9.49 9.88 21.02
N ALA A 308 -9.93 8.70 21.45
CA ALA A 308 -10.20 7.60 20.53
C ALA A 308 -11.28 7.96 19.51
N ILE A 309 -12.37 8.58 19.96
CA ILE A 309 -13.45 9.08 19.09
C ILE A 309 -12.92 10.08 18.07
N GLU A 310 -12.11 11.06 18.48
CA GLU A 310 -11.51 12.04 17.55
C GLU A 310 -10.70 11.38 16.43
N TYR A 311 -9.95 10.31 16.75
CA TYR A 311 -9.18 9.56 15.76
C TYR A 311 -10.06 8.69 14.86
N TYR A 312 -11.08 8.02 15.41
CA TYR A 312 -12.06 7.28 14.60
C TYR A 312 -12.87 8.20 13.68
N GLU A 313 -13.22 9.42 14.10
CA GLU A 313 -13.92 10.38 13.25
C GLU A 313 -13.04 10.82 12.06
N GLN A 314 -11.75 11.08 12.29
CA GLN A 314 -10.78 11.37 11.22
C GLN A 314 -10.58 10.19 10.27
N ALA A 315 -10.43 8.97 10.81
CA ALA A 315 -10.30 7.77 9.99
C ALA A 315 -11.56 7.54 9.14
N LEU A 316 -12.75 7.69 9.73
CA LEU A 316 -14.04 7.55 9.03
C LEU A 316 -14.20 8.55 7.86
N GLU A 317 -13.75 9.79 8.02
CA GLU A 317 -13.76 10.79 6.94
C GLU A 317 -12.93 10.31 5.74
N ILE A 318 -11.70 9.85 6.00
CA ILE A 318 -10.80 9.34 4.95
C ILE A 318 -11.35 8.07 4.31
N LEU A 319 -11.88 7.13 5.11
CA LEU A 319 -12.47 5.89 4.60
C LEU A 319 -13.65 6.17 3.65
N ARG A 320 -14.44 7.22 3.94
CA ARG A 320 -15.50 7.69 3.04
C ARG A 320 -14.96 8.35 1.79
N GLU A 321 -13.90 9.16 1.90
CA GLU A 321 -13.23 9.83 0.78
C GLU A 321 -12.71 8.80 -0.24
N ILE A 322 -12.02 7.76 0.24
CA ILE A 322 -11.44 6.72 -0.63
C ILE A 322 -12.44 5.64 -1.05
N GLY A 323 -13.68 5.69 -0.53
CA GLY A 323 -14.73 4.73 -0.83
C GLY A 323 -14.55 3.33 -0.22
N ASP A 324 -13.72 3.18 0.83
CA ASP A 324 -13.57 1.91 1.56
C ASP A 324 -14.79 1.65 2.44
N ARG A 325 -15.77 0.95 1.88
CA ARG A 325 -17.01 0.58 2.58
C ARG A 325 -16.77 -0.40 3.71
N ARG A 326 -15.82 -1.33 3.59
CA ARG A 326 -15.57 -2.29 4.66
C ARG A 326 -14.93 -1.58 5.85
N GLY A 327 -13.96 -0.73 5.61
CA GLY A 327 -13.36 0.15 6.62
C GLY A 327 -14.39 1.08 7.25
N GLU A 328 -15.24 1.75 6.47
CA GLU A 328 -16.31 2.62 6.96
C GLU A 328 -17.22 1.89 7.96
N GLY A 329 -17.67 0.68 7.62
CA GLY A 329 -18.50 -0.14 8.52
C GLY A 329 -17.78 -0.52 9.81
N ALA A 330 -16.51 -0.94 9.71
CA ALA A 330 -15.70 -1.30 10.88
C ALA A 330 -15.52 -0.11 11.83
N ASP A 331 -15.24 1.07 11.30
CA ASP A 331 -14.92 2.26 12.11
C ASP A 331 -16.15 2.91 12.74
N LEU A 332 -17.30 2.87 12.06
CA LEU A 332 -18.59 3.14 12.68
C LEU A 332 -18.86 2.18 13.85
N GLY A 333 -18.51 0.90 13.71
CA GLY A 333 -18.56 -0.06 14.81
C GLY A 333 -17.67 0.33 16.00
N ASN A 334 -16.45 0.83 15.74
CA ASN A 334 -15.53 1.31 16.77
C ASN A 334 -16.06 2.56 17.48
N LEU A 335 -16.63 3.52 16.74
CA LEU A 335 -17.32 4.67 17.32
C LEU A 335 -18.48 4.23 18.22
N GLY A 336 -19.28 3.24 17.77
CA GLY A 336 -20.33 2.67 18.59
C GLY A 336 -19.81 2.10 19.91
N ASN A 337 -18.69 1.36 19.88
CA ASN A 337 -18.04 0.85 21.09
C ASN A 337 -17.58 1.99 22.00
N ALA A 338 -16.90 3.00 21.45
CA ALA A 338 -16.40 4.13 22.22
C ALA A 338 -17.53 4.91 22.91
N TYR A 339 -18.65 5.15 22.23
CA TYR A 339 -19.82 5.78 22.86
C TYR A 339 -20.50 4.88 23.89
N SER A 340 -20.50 3.55 23.68
CA SER A 340 -20.95 2.62 24.73
C SER A 340 -20.07 2.70 25.98
N ASP A 341 -18.75 2.81 25.82
CA ASP A 341 -17.79 2.93 26.92
C ASP A 341 -17.92 4.27 27.68
N LEU A 342 -18.37 5.33 27.00
CA LEU A 342 -18.75 6.60 27.63
C LEU A 342 -20.10 6.54 28.38
N GLY A 343 -20.82 5.42 28.32
CA GLY A 343 -22.16 5.31 28.90
C GLY A 343 -23.24 6.04 28.08
N GLU A 344 -23.02 6.22 26.78
CA GLU A 344 -23.96 6.83 25.83
C GLU A 344 -24.58 5.77 24.89
N PRO A 345 -25.37 4.80 25.39
CA PRO A 345 -25.85 3.68 24.60
C PRO A 345 -26.78 4.06 23.44
N ARG A 346 -27.47 5.22 23.51
CA ARG A 346 -28.28 5.72 22.38
C ARG A 346 -27.41 6.08 21.19
N LYS A 347 -26.32 6.81 21.42
CA LYS A 347 -25.37 7.21 20.38
C LYS A 347 -24.63 6.00 19.84
N ALA A 348 -24.28 5.04 20.70
CA ALA A 348 -23.72 3.76 20.28
C ALA A 348 -24.63 3.02 19.29
N ILE A 349 -25.95 2.96 19.56
CA ILE A 349 -26.93 2.33 18.67
C ILE A 349 -26.96 2.99 17.29
N GLU A 350 -26.96 4.32 17.22
CA GLU A 350 -26.95 5.06 15.94
C GLU A 350 -25.75 4.66 15.06
N TYR A 351 -24.56 4.53 15.65
CA TYR A 351 -23.37 4.10 14.93
C TYR A 351 -23.42 2.62 14.55
N TYR A 352 -23.85 1.73 15.45
CA TYR A 352 -23.99 0.31 15.13
C TYR A 352 -25.04 0.04 14.03
N GLU A 353 -26.13 0.82 13.97
CA GLU A 353 -27.13 0.71 12.91
C GLU A 353 -26.56 1.14 11.54
N GLN A 354 -25.75 2.21 11.51
CA GLN A 354 -25.04 2.62 10.30
C GLN A 354 -24.04 1.54 9.85
N ALA A 355 -23.24 1.01 10.78
CA ALA A 355 -22.29 -0.07 10.51
C ALA A 355 -23.00 -1.33 9.97
N LEU A 356 -24.09 -1.74 10.61
CA LEU A 356 -24.91 -2.88 10.19
C LEU A 356 -25.48 -2.71 8.78
N LYS A 357 -25.95 -1.50 8.44
CA LYS A 357 -26.45 -1.20 7.08
C LYS A 357 -25.37 -1.39 6.03
N ILE A 358 -24.14 -0.99 6.33
CA ILE A 358 -22.99 -1.17 5.44
C ILE A 358 -22.60 -2.63 5.31
N SER A 359 -22.42 -3.35 6.43
CA SER A 359 -22.05 -4.78 6.42
C SER A 359 -23.04 -5.61 5.60
N ARG A 360 -24.36 -5.35 5.74
CA ARG A 360 -25.38 -5.99 4.91
C ARG A 360 -25.24 -5.67 3.43
N LYS A 361 -24.99 -4.39 3.10
CA LYS A 361 -24.86 -3.94 1.71
C LYS A 361 -23.66 -4.59 1.00
N ILE A 362 -22.56 -4.81 1.71
CA ILE A 362 -21.33 -5.40 1.15
C ILE A 362 -21.23 -6.92 1.36
N GLY A 363 -22.22 -7.55 1.98
CA GLY A 363 -22.21 -8.99 2.28
C GLY A 363 -21.22 -9.41 3.37
N ASP A 364 -20.75 -8.50 4.22
CA ASP A 364 -19.90 -8.82 5.36
C ASP A 364 -20.72 -9.45 6.49
N ARG A 365 -20.83 -10.78 6.44
CA ARG A 365 -21.58 -11.57 7.41
C ARG A 365 -20.99 -11.53 8.81
N ARG A 366 -19.66 -11.45 8.94
CA ARG A 366 -19.01 -11.37 10.25
C ARG A 366 -19.28 -10.01 10.89
N GLY A 367 -19.14 -8.91 10.14
CA GLY A 367 -19.52 -7.57 10.57
C GLY A 367 -21.00 -7.47 10.93
N GLU A 368 -21.90 -8.03 10.12
CA GLU A 368 -23.33 -8.08 10.43
C GLU A 368 -23.60 -8.76 11.79
N GLY A 369 -23.00 -9.92 12.05
CA GLY A 369 -23.12 -10.61 13.33
C GLY A 369 -22.62 -9.75 14.49
N ASN A 370 -21.41 -9.19 14.37
CA ASN A 370 -20.83 -8.34 15.42
C ASN A 370 -21.69 -7.11 15.73
N HIS A 371 -22.16 -6.38 14.73
CA HIS A 371 -22.98 -5.18 14.94
C HIS A 371 -24.36 -5.51 15.53
N LEU A 372 -24.97 -6.63 15.15
CA LEU A 372 -26.20 -7.13 15.80
C LEU A 372 -25.97 -7.49 17.27
N GLY A 373 -24.85 -8.16 17.59
CA GLY A 373 -24.48 -8.48 18.96
C GLY A 373 -24.28 -7.23 19.81
N ASN A 374 -23.60 -6.22 19.26
CA ASN A 374 -23.36 -4.94 19.90
C ASN A 374 -24.65 -4.14 20.12
N LEU A 375 -25.56 -4.12 19.14
CA LEU A 375 -26.91 -3.57 19.31
C LEU A 375 -27.65 -4.26 20.46
N GLY A 376 -27.57 -5.59 20.51
CA GLY A 376 -28.14 -6.36 21.61
C GLY A 376 -27.63 -5.92 22.99
N ASN A 377 -26.31 -5.72 23.11
CA ASN A 377 -25.68 -5.24 24.33
C ASN A 377 -26.10 -3.79 24.67
N ALA A 378 -26.14 -2.90 23.67
CA ALA A 378 -26.54 -1.51 23.87
C ALA A 378 -28.02 -1.37 24.30
N TYR A 379 -28.93 -2.15 23.71
CA TYR A 379 -30.33 -2.22 24.15
C TYR A 379 -30.47 -2.80 25.56
N SER A 380 -29.61 -3.74 25.95
CA SER A 380 -29.55 -4.23 27.34
C SER A 380 -29.18 -3.10 28.30
N HIS A 381 -28.15 -2.30 27.97
CA HIS A 381 -27.75 -1.13 28.77
C HIS A 381 -28.84 -0.04 28.83
N LEU A 382 -29.69 0.08 27.82
CA LEU A 382 -30.87 0.97 27.85
C LEU A 382 -32.03 0.44 28.70
N GLY A 383 -31.93 -0.78 29.24
CA GLY A 383 -33.02 -1.41 29.99
C GLY A 383 -34.14 -1.96 29.09
N GLU A 384 -33.83 -2.28 27.83
CA GLU A 384 -34.76 -2.86 26.85
C GLU A 384 -34.44 -4.35 26.57
N PRO A 385 -34.62 -5.26 27.55
CA PRO A 385 -34.15 -6.65 27.46
C PRO A 385 -34.79 -7.44 26.32
N ARG A 386 -36.05 -7.15 25.96
CA ARG A 386 -36.75 -7.81 24.85
C ARG A 386 -36.07 -7.52 23.50
N LYS A 387 -35.73 -6.26 23.23
CA LYS A 387 -34.98 -5.88 22.03
C LYS A 387 -33.57 -6.44 22.06
N ALA A 388 -32.92 -6.41 23.22
CA ALA A 388 -31.60 -7.01 23.40
C ALA A 388 -31.57 -8.49 22.98
N ILE A 389 -32.52 -9.28 23.49
CA ILE A 389 -32.67 -10.71 23.15
C ILE A 389 -32.94 -10.90 21.65
N GLU A 390 -33.78 -10.08 21.04
CA GLU A 390 -34.07 -10.14 19.60
C GLU A 390 -32.79 -9.97 18.76
N PHE A 391 -32.01 -8.92 19.04
CA PHE A 391 -30.76 -8.64 18.33
C PHE A 391 -29.69 -9.72 18.59
N LEU A 392 -29.55 -10.20 19.83
CA LEU A 392 -28.63 -11.28 20.18
C LEU A 392 -29.00 -12.60 19.50
N LYS A 393 -30.30 -12.92 19.35
CA LYS A 393 -30.76 -14.11 18.61
C LYS A 393 -30.43 -14.01 17.12
N LYS A 394 -30.62 -12.83 16.52
CA LYS A 394 -30.18 -12.58 15.13
C LYS A 394 -28.67 -12.75 14.99
N SER A 395 -27.88 -12.11 15.86
CA SER A 395 -26.41 -12.27 15.90
C SER A 395 -25.96 -13.72 16.04
N LEU A 396 -26.59 -14.49 16.95
CA LEU A 396 -26.29 -15.90 17.16
C LEU A 396 -26.59 -16.74 15.90
N ALA A 397 -27.69 -16.46 15.19
CA ALA A 397 -28.01 -17.14 13.95
C ALA A 397 -26.94 -16.89 12.86
N ILE A 398 -26.45 -15.65 12.75
CA ILE A 398 -25.33 -15.31 11.87
C ILE A 398 -24.07 -16.07 12.27
N GLY A 399 -23.69 -16.00 13.56
CA GLY A 399 -22.49 -16.65 14.08
C GLY A 399 -22.49 -18.16 13.84
N LYS A 400 -23.64 -18.83 13.99
CA LYS A 400 -23.80 -20.26 13.63
C LYS A 400 -23.64 -20.51 12.13
N ALA A 401 -24.20 -19.64 11.29
CA ALA A 401 -24.15 -19.81 9.83
C ALA A 401 -22.73 -19.64 9.25
N ILE A 402 -21.88 -18.83 9.88
CA ILE A 402 -20.47 -18.65 9.49
C ILE A 402 -19.48 -19.40 10.37
N GLU A 403 -20.00 -20.23 11.28
CA GLU A 403 -19.22 -21.02 12.26
C GLU A 403 -18.21 -20.18 13.07
N ASP A 404 -18.53 -18.92 13.42
CA ASP A 404 -17.63 -18.07 14.21
C ASP A 404 -17.85 -18.31 15.73
N PRO A 405 -16.91 -18.99 16.42
CA PRO A 405 -17.09 -19.37 17.82
C PRO A 405 -17.12 -18.16 18.77
N ARG A 406 -16.53 -17.01 18.37
CA ARG A 406 -16.50 -15.80 19.20
C ARG A 406 -17.88 -15.18 19.27
N ILE A 407 -18.56 -15.05 18.13
CA ILE A 407 -19.94 -14.54 18.08
C ILE A 407 -20.88 -15.49 18.81
N ILE A 408 -20.77 -16.80 18.57
CA ILE A 408 -21.61 -17.80 19.21
C ILE A 408 -21.48 -17.76 20.73
N SER A 409 -20.24 -17.77 21.24
CA SER A 409 -19.97 -17.76 22.69
C SER A 409 -20.41 -16.46 23.36
N PHE A 410 -20.16 -15.32 22.72
CA PHE A 410 -20.64 -14.02 23.18
C PHE A 410 -22.17 -13.98 23.30
N CYS A 411 -22.88 -14.36 22.24
CA CYS A 411 -24.34 -14.31 22.23
C CYS A 411 -24.97 -15.28 23.23
N LYS A 412 -24.46 -16.51 23.34
CA LYS A 412 -24.96 -17.48 24.33
C LYS A 412 -24.85 -16.95 25.75
N ARG A 413 -23.67 -16.45 26.13
CA ARG A 413 -23.43 -15.88 27.46
C ARG A 413 -24.39 -14.73 27.76
N LYS A 414 -24.54 -13.79 26.83
CA LYS A 414 -25.42 -12.63 27.01
C LYS A 414 -26.91 -13.00 27.05
N LEU A 415 -27.34 -13.99 26.26
CA LEU A 415 -28.71 -14.49 26.31
C LEU A 415 -29.01 -15.18 27.64
N GLU A 416 -28.10 -16.00 28.16
CA GLU A 416 -28.24 -16.65 29.48
C GLU A 416 -28.36 -15.62 30.61
N GLU A 417 -27.53 -14.57 30.58
CA GLU A 417 -27.60 -13.45 31.54
C GLU A 417 -28.98 -12.76 31.51
N LEU A 418 -29.52 -12.50 30.32
CA LEU A 418 -30.79 -11.79 30.14
C LEU A 418 -32.01 -12.66 30.45
N GLU A 419 -32.05 -13.90 29.97
CA GLU A 419 -33.16 -14.84 30.19
C GLU A 419 -33.21 -15.30 31.66
N GLY A 420 -32.06 -15.46 32.32
CA GLY A 420 -31.98 -15.68 33.77
C GLY A 420 -32.53 -14.51 34.58
N SER A 421 -32.33 -13.27 34.11
CA SER A 421 -32.85 -12.07 34.78
C SER A 421 -34.36 -11.86 34.59
N GLU A 422 -34.93 -12.27 33.44
CA GLU A 422 -36.38 -12.23 33.20
C GLU A 422 -37.12 -13.26 34.07
N ASN A 423 -36.59 -14.48 34.19
CA ASN A 423 -37.15 -15.51 35.08
C ASN A 423 -37.11 -15.11 36.57
N TYR A 424 -36.17 -14.25 36.95
CA TYR A 424 -36.11 -13.67 38.30
C TYR A 424 -37.17 -12.56 38.51
N LYS A 425 -37.53 -11.81 37.46
CA LYS A 425 -38.56 -10.76 37.50
C LYS A 425 -39.98 -11.31 37.44
N THR A 426 -40.20 -12.43 36.75
CA THR A 426 -41.53 -13.07 36.62
C THR A 426 -41.90 -13.96 37.82
N SER A 427 -40.94 -14.34 38.67
CA SER A 427 -41.15 -15.29 39.78
C SER A 427 -41.45 -14.67 41.15
N LYS A 428 -41.55 -13.35 41.31
CA LYS A 428 -41.94 -12.74 42.61
C LYS A 428 -42.84 -11.52 42.51
N ASN A 429 -44.11 -11.69 42.93
CA ASN A 429 -44.71 -10.77 43.91
C ASN A 429 -43.74 -10.70 45.11
N PRO A 430 -43.13 -9.55 45.44
CA PRO A 430 -42.15 -9.51 46.50
C PRO A 430 -42.86 -9.55 47.86
N PRO A 431 -42.49 -10.43 48.81
CA PRO A 431 -42.69 -10.08 50.21
C PRO A 431 -41.79 -8.87 50.50
N ALA A 432 -42.38 -7.83 51.08
CA ALA A 432 -41.78 -6.53 51.34
C ALA A 432 -40.28 -6.57 51.66
N SER A 433 -39.49 -5.86 50.86
CA SER A 433 -38.04 -5.69 51.00
C SER A 433 -37.65 -4.80 52.19
N LYS A 434 -38.22 -5.03 53.37
CA LYS A 434 -37.78 -4.42 54.64
C LYS A 434 -36.59 -5.17 55.26
N THR A 435 -36.36 -6.43 54.91
CA THR A 435 -35.42 -7.30 55.63
C THR A 435 -33.96 -7.14 55.25
N LEU A 436 -33.59 -6.84 54.00
CA LEU A 436 -32.16 -6.75 53.63
C LEU A 436 -31.50 -5.46 54.15
N PHE A 437 -32.20 -4.33 54.07
CA PHE A 437 -31.69 -3.06 54.63
C PHE A 437 -31.69 -3.08 56.17
N GLN A 438 -32.71 -3.67 56.82
CA GLN A 438 -32.71 -3.84 58.28
C GLN A 438 -31.66 -4.86 58.77
N ALA A 439 -31.36 -5.91 58.00
CA ALA A 439 -30.31 -6.87 58.32
C ALA A 439 -28.90 -6.27 58.16
N ILE A 440 -28.69 -5.38 57.18
CA ILE A 440 -27.42 -4.66 57.02
C ILE A 440 -27.27 -3.61 58.13
N VAL A 441 -28.34 -2.90 58.49
CA VAL A 441 -28.32 -1.91 59.59
C VAL A 441 -28.14 -2.58 60.96
N SER A 442 -28.68 -3.77 61.21
CA SER A 442 -28.45 -4.50 62.48
C SER A 442 -27.01 -5.03 62.60
N LYS A 443 -26.42 -5.50 61.50
CA LYS A 443 -25.01 -5.95 61.45
C LYS A 443 -24.01 -4.81 61.59
N LEU A 444 -24.37 -3.60 61.14
CA LEU A 444 -23.54 -2.40 61.30
C LEU A 444 -23.66 -1.79 62.72
N LYS A 445 -24.81 -1.94 63.39
CA LYS A 445 -24.98 -1.52 64.80
C LYS A 445 -24.34 -2.46 65.82
N SER A 446 -24.06 -3.73 65.47
CA SER A 446 -23.36 -4.67 66.35
C SER A 446 -21.84 -4.65 66.24
N LYS A 447 -21.27 -3.70 65.48
CA LYS A 447 -19.82 -3.51 65.26
C LYS A 447 -19.27 -2.15 65.71
N LYS A 448 -20.08 -1.38 66.45
CA LYS A 448 -19.65 -0.30 67.35
C LYS A 448 -20.06 -0.70 68.75
#